data_AF-A0A973UQD7-F1
#
_entry.id   AF-A0A973UQD7-F1
#
_cell.length_a   1.000
_cell.length_b   1.000
_cell.length_c   1.000
_cell.angle_alpha   90.00
_cell.angle_beta   90.00
_cell.angle_gamma   90.00
#
_symmetry.space_group_name_H-M   'P 1'
#
loop_
_entity.id
_entity.type
_entity.pdbx_description
1 polymer ?
#
loop_
_entity_poly.entity_id
_entity_poly.type
_entity_poly.pdbx_seq_one_letter_code
_entity_poly.pdbx_strand_id
1 'polypeptide(L)'
;MTAATWWAYEARRCGRQAVILPLAAALLAYLASTAGPGTGMLLGRTLLSCALPAATALACAAVVAREPALELHLSLPTPYPLTVARRLGWPATVTAFAAVALVTLLSVTGDDPLDPGAVLLELAGLTVLLSGAAVWATVRSGSPAPATGLVVAAVLAKLLLFDRVLPEGAGQALPELLVGTLLTARALKALEPGAHLARTADPHAADGGM
;
A
#
# COMPACT_ATOMS: atom_id res chain seq x y z
N MET A 1 -21.53 -19.71 -10.02
CA MET A 1 -21.15 -18.27 -9.91
C MET A 1 -20.11 -17.98 -10.97
N THR A 2 -20.26 -16.91 -11.74
CA THR A 2 -19.25 -16.49 -12.72
C THR A 2 -18.14 -15.70 -12.03
N ALA A 3 -16.96 -15.63 -12.64
CA ALA A 3 -15.85 -14.81 -12.12
C ALA A 3 -16.30 -13.36 -11.85
N ALA A 4 -17.10 -12.78 -12.74
CA ALA A 4 -17.61 -11.41 -12.59
C ALA A 4 -18.46 -11.19 -11.33
N THR A 5 -19.31 -12.15 -10.93
CA THR A 5 -20.14 -11.99 -9.72
C THR A 5 -19.33 -12.19 -8.44
N TRP A 6 -18.30 -13.04 -8.49
CA TRP A 6 -17.34 -13.20 -7.41
C TRP A 6 -16.51 -11.92 -7.20
N TRP A 7 -16.01 -11.32 -8.27
CA TRP A 7 -15.25 -10.06 -8.25
C TRP A 7 -16.07 -8.90 -7.67
N ALA A 8 -17.32 -8.74 -8.11
CA ALA A 8 -18.20 -7.68 -7.59
C ALA A 8 -18.55 -7.86 -6.10
N TYR A 9 -18.54 -9.10 -5.59
CA TYR A 9 -18.76 -9.41 -4.19
C TYR A 9 -17.53 -9.05 -3.33
N GLU A 10 -16.33 -9.43 -3.76
CA GLU A 10 -15.09 -9.10 -3.04
C GLU A 10 -14.84 -7.59 -2.99
N ALA A 11 -15.11 -6.87 -4.08
CA ALA A 11 -15.01 -5.41 -4.12
C ALA A 11 -15.89 -4.73 -3.06
N ARG A 12 -17.12 -5.22 -2.85
CA ARG A 12 -18.02 -4.68 -1.83
C ARG A 12 -17.52 -4.96 -0.42
N ARG A 13 -16.88 -6.12 -0.20
CA ARG A 13 -16.30 -6.52 1.10
C ARG A 13 -15.06 -5.72 1.46
N CYS A 14 -14.17 -5.45 0.51
CA CYS A 14 -12.98 -4.63 0.73
C CYS A 14 -13.34 -3.15 0.99
N GLY A 15 -14.57 -2.77 0.62
CA GLY A 15 -15.07 -1.40 0.73
C GLY A 15 -14.69 -0.57 -0.49
N ARG A 16 -15.56 0.39 -0.83
CA ARG A 16 -15.37 1.28 -1.98
C ARG A 16 -14.03 2.05 -1.93
N GLN A 17 -13.52 2.29 -0.73
CA GLN A 17 -12.24 2.98 -0.52
C GLN A 17 -11.06 2.26 -1.20
N ALA A 18 -11.05 0.93 -1.22
CA ALA A 18 -9.98 0.15 -1.86
C ALA A 18 -9.88 0.38 -3.39
N VAL A 19 -10.96 0.85 -4.01
CA VAL A 19 -11.02 1.16 -5.45
C VAL A 19 -10.87 2.65 -5.70
N ILE A 20 -11.61 3.47 -4.94
CA ILE A 20 -11.68 4.91 -5.19
C ILE A 20 -10.35 5.59 -4.89
N LEU A 21 -9.65 5.21 -3.82
CA LEU A 21 -8.40 5.87 -3.40
C LEU A 21 -7.30 5.78 -4.48
N PRO A 22 -6.91 4.58 -4.97
CA PRO A 22 -5.87 4.47 -5.99
C PRO A 22 -6.24 5.18 -7.31
N LEU A 23 -7.51 5.07 -7.73
CA LEU A 23 -7.99 5.70 -8.97
C LEU A 23 -8.02 7.22 -8.87
N ALA A 24 -8.51 7.76 -7.75
CA ALA A 24 -8.51 9.20 -7.51
C ALA A 24 -7.09 9.74 -7.42
N ALA A 25 -6.17 9.03 -6.76
CA ALA A 25 -4.77 9.42 -6.69
C ALA A 25 -4.10 9.43 -8.07
N ALA A 26 -4.34 8.41 -8.90
CA ALA A 26 -3.84 8.37 -10.28
C ALA A 26 -4.38 9.53 -11.12
N LEU A 27 -5.68 9.81 -11.03
CA LEU A 27 -6.32 10.92 -11.74
C LEU A 27 -5.74 12.26 -11.30
N LEU A 28 -5.58 12.49 -9.99
CA LEU A 28 -5.02 13.72 -9.46
C LEU A 28 -3.54 13.89 -9.86
N ALA A 29 -2.76 12.82 -9.84
CA ALA A 29 -1.37 12.84 -10.31
C ALA A 29 -1.28 13.19 -11.79
N TYR A 30 -2.15 12.60 -12.62
CA TYR A 30 -2.25 12.94 -14.05
C TYR A 30 -2.61 14.43 -14.24
N LEU A 31 -3.70 14.89 -13.62
CA LEU A 31 -4.16 16.28 -13.75
C LEU A 31 -3.08 17.27 -13.31
N ALA A 32 -2.41 17.00 -12.20
CA ALA A 32 -1.31 17.83 -11.70
C ALA A 32 -0.12 17.87 -12.67
N SER A 33 0.19 16.75 -13.32
CA SER A 33 1.27 16.66 -14.32
C SER A 33 0.94 17.43 -15.60
N THR A 34 -0.34 17.48 -15.99
CA THR A 34 -0.80 18.21 -17.18
C THR A 34 -1.09 19.70 -16.97
N ALA A 35 -1.07 20.18 -15.72
CA ALA A 35 -1.47 21.55 -15.38
C ALA A 35 -0.50 22.67 -15.83
N GLY A 36 0.59 22.34 -16.52
CA GLY A 36 1.39 23.28 -17.31
C GLY A 36 2.77 23.64 -16.73
N PRO A 37 3.60 24.35 -17.53
CA PRO A 37 5.00 24.62 -17.22
C PRO A 37 5.16 25.71 -16.14
N GLY A 38 5.87 25.39 -15.05
CA GLY A 38 6.12 26.29 -13.92
C GLY A 38 6.41 25.55 -12.61
N THR A 39 6.15 26.19 -11.46
CA THR A 39 6.19 25.59 -10.10
C THR A 39 5.38 24.29 -9.96
N GLY A 40 4.49 23.99 -10.91
CA GLY A 40 3.76 22.73 -11.04
C GLY A 40 4.62 21.52 -11.41
N MET A 41 5.86 21.68 -11.92
CA MET A 41 6.71 20.56 -12.33
C MET A 41 7.18 19.72 -11.12
N LEU A 42 7.53 20.38 -10.01
CA LEU A 42 7.88 19.71 -8.75
C LEU A 42 6.64 19.08 -8.11
N LEU A 43 5.50 19.78 -8.09
CA LEU A 43 4.27 19.25 -7.53
C LEU A 43 3.75 18.05 -8.35
N GLY A 44 3.79 18.13 -9.68
CA GLY A 44 3.43 17.05 -10.58
C GLY A 44 4.31 15.83 -10.37
N ARG A 45 5.65 16.00 -10.31
CA ARG A 45 6.59 14.88 -10.06
C ARG A 45 6.41 14.24 -8.68
N THR A 46 6.18 15.06 -7.65
CA THR A 46 5.93 14.54 -6.28
C THR A 46 4.60 13.81 -6.17
N LEU A 47 3.54 14.32 -6.81
CA LEU A 47 2.25 13.62 -6.86
C LEU A 47 2.33 12.34 -7.70
N LEU A 48 3.06 12.37 -8.80
CA LEU A 48 3.28 11.20 -9.65
C LEU A 48 4.00 10.09 -8.88
N SER A 49 5.10 10.41 -8.18
CA SER A 49 5.88 9.43 -7.42
C SER A 49 5.20 8.95 -6.14
N CYS A 50 4.47 9.81 -5.42
CA CYS A 50 4.02 9.48 -4.06
C CYS A 50 2.50 9.32 -3.89
N ALA A 51 1.66 9.97 -4.70
CA ALA A 51 0.21 10.00 -4.43
C ALA A 51 -0.42 8.61 -4.58
N LEU A 52 -0.08 7.90 -5.65
CA LEU A 52 -0.58 6.54 -5.90
C LEU A 52 -0.05 5.56 -4.84
N PRO A 53 1.27 5.46 -4.55
CA PRO A 53 1.77 4.62 -3.45
C PRO A 53 1.19 4.92 -2.06
N ALA A 54 0.97 6.19 -1.73
CA ALA A 54 0.38 6.57 -0.44
C ALA A 54 -1.10 6.18 -0.36
N ALA A 55 -1.89 6.48 -1.40
CA ALA A 55 -3.31 6.15 -1.43
C ALA A 55 -3.56 4.64 -1.34
N THR A 56 -2.67 3.86 -1.92
CA THR A 56 -2.76 2.39 -1.98
C THR A 56 -2.36 1.78 -0.64
N ALA A 57 -1.34 2.32 0.02
CA ALA A 57 -1.00 1.97 1.39
C ALA A 57 -2.16 2.24 2.37
N LEU A 58 -2.82 3.39 2.24
CA LEU A 58 -4.00 3.74 3.04
C LEU A 58 -5.20 2.84 2.73
N ALA A 59 -5.41 2.47 1.47
CA ALA A 59 -6.42 1.49 1.07
C ALA A 59 -6.14 0.12 1.69
N CYS A 60 -4.88 -0.34 1.67
CA CYS A 60 -4.46 -1.59 2.32
C CYS A 60 -4.70 -1.56 3.83
N ALA A 61 -4.34 -0.47 4.51
CA ALA A 61 -4.62 -0.28 5.94
C ALA A 61 -6.12 -0.32 6.24
N ALA A 62 -6.94 0.35 5.42
CA ALA A 62 -8.39 0.35 5.57
C ALA A 62 -9.00 -1.05 5.35
N VAL A 63 -8.49 -1.83 4.40
CA VAL A 63 -8.92 -3.23 4.17
C VAL A 63 -8.63 -4.10 5.38
N VAL A 64 -7.43 -3.98 5.97
CA VAL A 64 -7.05 -4.74 7.17
C VAL A 64 -7.86 -4.32 8.39
N ALA A 65 -8.03 -3.01 8.61
CA ALA A 65 -8.82 -2.50 9.73
C ALA A 65 -10.32 -2.87 9.64
N ARG A 66 -10.83 -3.13 8.43
CA ARG A 66 -12.22 -3.54 8.16
C ARG A 66 -12.47 -5.04 8.28
N GLU A 67 -11.53 -5.83 8.80
CA GLU A 67 -11.81 -7.21 9.20
C GLU A 67 -12.15 -7.30 10.69
N PRO A 68 -13.42 -7.03 11.09
CA PRO A 68 -13.86 -7.32 12.44
C PRO A 68 -14.01 -8.84 12.60
N ALA A 69 -13.59 -9.33 13.76
CA ALA A 69 -13.74 -10.69 14.26
C ALA A 69 -12.68 -11.70 13.78
N LEU A 70 -11.50 -11.58 14.39
CA LEU A 70 -10.57 -12.70 14.62
C LEU A 70 -11.31 -13.88 15.29
N GLU A 71 -12.25 -13.59 16.20
CA GLU A 71 -13.07 -14.59 16.90
C GLU A 71 -13.97 -15.41 15.96
N LEU A 72 -14.51 -14.81 14.90
CA LEU A 72 -15.35 -15.54 13.93
C LEU A 72 -14.50 -16.48 13.06
N HIS A 73 -13.26 -16.10 12.77
CA HIS A 73 -12.34 -16.91 11.98
C HIS A 73 -11.84 -18.15 12.71
N LEU A 74 -11.85 -18.17 14.05
CA LEU A 74 -11.54 -19.37 14.83
C LEU A 74 -12.54 -20.52 14.60
N SER A 75 -13.74 -20.22 14.08
CA SER A 75 -14.75 -21.22 13.73
C SER A 75 -14.64 -21.75 12.30
N LEU A 76 -13.78 -21.14 11.46
CA LEU A 76 -13.67 -21.48 10.04
C LEU A 76 -12.44 -22.37 9.78
N PRO A 77 -12.54 -23.35 8.88
CA PRO A 77 -11.42 -24.23 8.54
C PRO A 77 -10.34 -23.54 7.68
N THR A 78 -10.51 -22.28 7.32
CA THR A 78 -9.59 -21.53 6.46
C THR A 78 -8.67 -20.64 7.29
N PRO A 79 -7.34 -20.67 7.05
CA PRO A 79 -6.40 -19.85 7.80
C PRO A 79 -6.59 -18.37 7.48
N TYR A 80 -6.72 -17.57 8.54
CA TYR A 80 -6.91 -16.11 8.51
C TYR A 80 -5.88 -15.34 7.65
N PRO A 81 -4.56 -15.63 7.64
CA PRO A 81 -3.62 -14.90 6.79
C PRO A 81 -3.92 -15.03 5.29
N LEU A 82 -4.49 -16.17 4.84
CA LEU A 82 -4.86 -16.33 3.43
C LEU A 82 -6.05 -15.46 3.04
N THR A 83 -7.02 -15.24 3.96
CA THR A 83 -8.16 -14.38 3.67
C THR A 83 -7.73 -12.92 3.57
N VAL A 84 -6.84 -12.47 4.46
CA VAL A 84 -6.27 -11.12 4.43
C VAL A 84 -5.47 -10.92 3.14
N ALA A 85 -4.59 -11.86 2.78
CA ALA A 85 -3.77 -11.79 1.57
C ALA A 85 -4.63 -11.71 0.30
N ARG A 86 -5.71 -12.49 0.21
CA ARG A 86 -6.65 -12.42 -0.93
C ARG A 86 -7.29 -11.04 -1.03
N ARG A 87 -7.73 -10.45 0.07
CA ARG A 87 -8.35 -9.12 0.08
C ARG A 87 -7.37 -8.01 -0.26
N LEU A 88 -6.11 -8.12 0.17
CA LEU A 88 -5.03 -7.20 -0.22
C LEU A 88 -4.69 -7.29 -1.72
N GLY A 89 -4.99 -8.42 -2.36
CA GLY A 89 -4.93 -8.55 -3.82
C GLY A 89 -5.83 -7.55 -4.55
N TRP A 90 -6.91 -7.10 -3.92
CA TRP A 90 -7.84 -6.14 -4.52
C TRP A 90 -7.22 -4.74 -4.71
N PRO A 91 -6.79 -4.02 -3.65
CA PRO A 91 -6.11 -2.75 -3.86
C PRO A 91 -4.85 -2.93 -4.70
N ALA A 92 -4.10 -4.03 -4.59
CA ALA A 92 -2.91 -4.28 -5.42
C ALA A 92 -3.23 -4.33 -6.92
N THR A 93 -4.28 -5.06 -7.33
CA THR A 93 -4.69 -5.15 -8.75
C THR A 93 -5.21 -3.83 -9.29
N VAL A 94 -6.03 -3.12 -8.52
CA VAL A 94 -6.53 -1.78 -8.91
C VAL A 94 -5.35 -0.80 -9.04
N THR A 95 -4.39 -0.87 -8.13
CA THR A 95 -3.17 -0.04 -8.16
C THR A 95 -2.34 -0.31 -9.39
N ALA A 96 -2.10 -1.58 -9.71
CA ALA A 96 -1.35 -1.97 -10.90
C ALA A 96 -2.01 -1.44 -12.17
N PHE A 97 -3.33 -1.58 -12.29
CA PHE A 97 -4.08 -1.03 -13.41
C PHE A 97 -4.00 0.49 -13.47
N ALA A 98 -4.17 1.17 -12.33
CA ALA A 98 -4.10 2.63 -12.23
C ALA A 98 -2.71 3.17 -12.58
N ALA A 99 -1.64 2.49 -12.15
CA ALA A 99 -0.26 2.87 -12.44
C ALA A 99 0.06 2.70 -13.93
N VAL A 100 -0.33 1.58 -14.53
CA VAL A 100 -0.17 1.35 -15.98
C VAL A 100 -0.97 2.40 -16.75
N ALA A 101 -2.24 2.63 -16.41
CA ALA A 101 -3.06 3.64 -17.06
C ALA A 101 -2.44 5.05 -16.96
N LEU A 102 -1.98 5.45 -15.77
CA LEU A 102 -1.31 6.71 -15.53
C LEU A 102 -0.07 6.88 -16.41
N VAL A 103 0.85 5.90 -16.39
CA VAL A 103 2.09 5.93 -17.17
C VAL A 103 1.77 5.95 -18.67
N THR A 104 0.82 5.14 -19.14
CA THR A 104 0.42 5.15 -20.56
C THR A 104 -0.17 6.48 -21.00
N LEU A 105 -1.00 7.13 -20.17
CA LEU A 105 -1.53 8.44 -20.49
C LEU A 105 -0.39 9.46 -20.59
N LEU A 106 0.50 9.50 -19.60
CA LEU A 106 1.62 10.43 -19.58
C LEU A 106 2.60 10.22 -20.73
N SER A 107 2.85 8.98 -21.15
CA SER A 107 3.66 8.68 -22.33
C SER A 107 3.03 9.14 -23.64
N VAL A 108 1.69 9.23 -23.70
CA VAL A 108 0.97 9.66 -24.91
C VAL A 108 0.76 11.18 -24.94
N THR A 109 0.53 11.80 -23.79
CA THR A 109 0.20 13.23 -23.69
C THR A 109 1.36 14.11 -23.26
N GLY A 110 2.46 13.54 -22.79
CA GLY A 110 3.62 14.27 -22.28
C GLY A 110 4.57 14.70 -23.39
N ASP A 111 5.10 15.92 -23.27
CA ASP A 111 6.11 16.46 -24.18
C ASP A 111 7.52 15.92 -23.89
N ASP A 112 7.77 15.44 -22.67
CA ASP A 112 9.07 14.94 -22.23
C ASP A 112 9.18 13.41 -22.39
N PRO A 113 10.34 12.90 -22.86
CA PRO A 113 10.57 11.46 -22.96
C PRO A 113 10.60 10.82 -21.56
N LEU A 114 9.58 10.04 -21.25
CA LEU A 114 9.47 9.24 -20.04
C LEU A 114 9.94 7.82 -20.31
N ASP A 115 10.78 7.25 -19.43
CA ASP A 115 11.03 5.80 -19.43
C ASP A 115 9.92 5.11 -18.61
N PRO A 116 8.93 4.47 -19.27
CA PRO A 116 7.80 3.85 -18.57
C PRO A 116 8.25 2.71 -17.66
N GLY A 117 9.33 2.01 -18.00
CA GLY A 117 9.84 0.89 -17.20
C GLY A 117 10.40 1.37 -15.87
N ALA A 118 11.21 2.43 -15.89
CA ALA A 118 11.79 3.02 -14.69
C ALA A 118 10.70 3.57 -13.75
N VAL A 119 9.72 4.30 -14.30
CA VAL A 119 8.63 4.89 -13.51
C VAL A 119 7.73 3.82 -12.89
N LEU A 120 7.36 2.78 -13.65
CA LEU A 120 6.58 1.67 -13.10
C LEU A 120 7.34 0.92 -12.01
N LEU A 121 8.66 0.73 -12.18
CA LEU A 121 9.49 0.06 -11.18
C LEU A 121 9.57 0.87 -9.88
N GLU A 122 9.74 2.19 -9.98
CA GLU A 122 9.74 3.07 -8.80
C GLU A 122 8.38 3.09 -8.10
N LEU A 123 7.29 3.25 -8.85
CA LEU A 123 5.94 3.19 -8.30
C LEU A 123 5.67 1.85 -7.61
N ALA A 124 6.12 0.74 -8.20
CA ALA A 124 5.97 -0.58 -7.62
C ALA A 124 6.76 -0.73 -6.32
N GLY A 125 8.02 -0.28 -6.30
CA GLY A 125 8.87 -0.29 -5.10
C GLY A 125 8.23 0.45 -3.95
N LEU A 126 7.89 1.72 -4.17
CA LEU A 126 7.33 2.56 -3.12
C LEU A 126 5.95 2.07 -2.67
N THR A 127 5.10 1.60 -3.60
CA THR A 127 3.79 1.03 -3.28
C THR A 127 3.92 -0.18 -2.37
N VAL A 128 4.84 -1.11 -2.68
CA VAL A 128 5.07 -2.32 -1.90
C VAL A 128 5.64 -1.99 -0.52
N LEU A 129 6.58 -1.04 -0.44
CA LEU A 129 7.12 -0.56 0.83
C LEU A 129 6.03 0.04 1.72
N LEU A 130 5.31 1.04 1.22
CA LEU A 130 4.31 1.76 2.00
C LEU A 130 3.14 0.86 2.37
N SER A 131 2.67 0.01 1.45
CA SER A 131 1.60 -0.95 1.73
C SER A 131 2.03 -1.97 2.78
N GLY A 132 3.24 -2.53 2.66
CA GLY A 132 3.77 -3.47 3.64
C GLY A 132 3.91 -2.85 5.02
N ALA A 133 4.41 -1.62 5.10
CA ALA A 133 4.54 -0.89 6.36
C ALA A 133 3.18 -0.53 6.98
N ALA A 134 2.22 -0.09 6.16
CA ALA A 134 0.87 0.24 6.60
C ALA A 134 0.11 -0.99 7.10
N VAL A 135 0.20 -2.12 6.39
CA VAL A 135 -0.38 -3.40 6.82
C VAL A 135 0.26 -3.86 8.12
N TRP A 136 1.59 -3.84 8.22
CA TRP A 136 2.30 -4.23 9.44
C TRP A 136 1.93 -3.36 10.65
N ALA A 137 1.89 -2.04 10.48
CA ALA A 137 1.49 -1.11 11.53
C ALA A 137 0.04 -1.32 11.97
N THR A 138 -0.88 -1.55 11.01
CA THR A 138 -2.29 -1.81 11.30
C THR A 138 -2.48 -3.11 12.07
N VAL A 139 -1.83 -4.20 11.62
CA VAL A 139 -1.86 -5.51 12.30
C VAL A 139 -1.30 -5.41 13.72
N ARG A 140 -0.18 -4.69 13.91
CA ARG A 140 0.48 -4.60 15.22
C ARG A 140 -0.30 -3.76 16.23
N SER A 141 -0.97 -2.71 15.77
CA SER A 141 -1.69 -1.77 16.62
C SER A 141 -3.17 -2.08 16.77
N GLY A 142 -3.74 -2.90 15.89
CA GLY A 142 -5.19 -3.11 15.80
C GLY A 142 -5.97 -1.88 15.33
N SER A 143 -5.30 -0.84 14.83
CA SER A 143 -5.90 0.43 14.43
C SER A 143 -5.27 0.97 13.13
N PRO A 144 -6.02 1.63 12.24
CA PRO A 144 -5.46 2.26 11.05
C PRO A 144 -4.73 3.59 11.35
N ALA A 145 -4.90 4.17 12.55
CA ALA A 145 -4.33 5.48 12.89
C ALA A 145 -2.78 5.55 12.83
N PRO A 146 -2.01 4.60 13.36
CA PRO A 146 -0.54 4.65 13.21
C PRO A 146 -0.07 4.40 11.78
N ALA A 147 -0.86 3.70 10.95
CA ALA A 147 -0.51 3.46 9.56
C ALA A 147 -0.53 4.77 8.75
N THR A 148 -1.50 5.67 8.99
CA THR A 148 -1.55 6.97 8.29
C THR A 148 -0.33 7.83 8.65
N GLY A 149 0.02 7.91 9.93
CA GLY A 149 1.21 8.63 10.40
C GLY A 149 2.50 8.08 9.80
N LEU A 150 2.64 6.75 9.75
CA LEU A 150 3.80 6.10 9.16
C LEU A 150 3.90 6.38 7.66
N VAL A 151 2.80 6.27 6.91
CA VAL A 151 2.77 6.56 5.47
C VAL A 151 3.17 8.01 5.20
N VAL A 152 2.61 8.98 5.96
CA VAL A 152 2.98 10.40 5.83
C VAL A 152 4.46 10.61 6.16
N ALA A 153 4.95 10.03 7.24
CA ALA A 153 6.36 10.14 7.63
C ALA A 153 7.31 9.54 6.58
N ALA A 154 6.96 8.39 6.00
CA ALA A 154 7.74 7.73 4.95
C ALA A 154 7.76 8.53 3.64
N VAL A 155 6.61 9.10 3.23
CA VAL A 155 6.54 10.00 2.07
C VAL A 155 7.37 11.25 2.30
N LEU A 156 7.27 11.89 3.47
CA LEU A 156 8.11 13.05 3.81
C LEU A 156 9.60 12.68 3.85
N ALA A 157 9.96 11.51 4.39
CA ALA A 157 11.34 11.04 4.39
C ALA A 157 11.86 10.82 2.97
N LYS A 158 11.06 10.24 2.07
CA LYS A 158 11.41 10.11 0.64
C LYS A 158 11.71 11.47 0.02
N LEU A 159 10.74 12.38 0.09
CA LEU A 159 10.81 13.70 -0.54
C LEU A 159 11.93 14.60 0.03
N LEU A 160 12.18 14.53 1.33
CA LEU A 160 13.13 15.45 2.00
C LEU A 160 14.54 14.88 2.14
N LEU A 161 14.70 13.56 2.21
CA LEU A 161 15.98 12.91 2.49
C LEU A 161 16.45 12.04 1.31
N PHE A 162 15.64 11.07 0.88
CA PHE A 162 16.10 10.07 -0.07
C PHE A 162 16.25 10.63 -1.49
N ASP A 163 15.29 11.42 -1.96
CA ASP A 163 15.34 12.05 -3.28
C ASP A 163 16.51 13.05 -3.42
N ARG A 164 17.11 13.48 -2.30
CA ARG A 164 18.30 14.35 -2.30
C ARG A 164 19.63 13.59 -2.35
N VAL A 165 19.65 12.33 -1.93
CA VAL A 165 20.89 11.58 -1.71
C VAL A 165 21.04 10.43 -2.71
N LEU A 166 19.95 9.77 -3.07
CA LEU A 166 19.98 8.63 -3.97
C LEU A 166 19.46 9.02 -5.35
N PRO A 167 20.14 8.59 -6.43
CA PRO A 167 19.59 8.72 -7.77
C PRO A 167 18.28 7.92 -7.87
N GLU A 168 17.28 8.51 -8.53
CA GLU A 168 15.99 7.87 -8.79
C GLU A 168 16.14 6.60 -9.65
N GLY A 169 15.12 5.74 -9.61
CA GLY A 169 15.06 4.50 -10.41
C GLY A 169 15.41 3.23 -9.64
N ALA A 170 16.07 2.28 -10.30
CA ALA A 170 16.25 0.91 -9.80
C ALA A 170 17.00 0.83 -8.45
N GLY A 171 17.90 1.77 -8.18
CA GLY A 171 18.66 1.83 -6.93
C GLY A 171 17.79 2.02 -5.69
N GLN A 172 16.67 2.75 -5.82
CA GLN A 172 15.69 2.93 -4.74
C GLN A 172 14.61 1.84 -4.78
N ALA A 173 14.11 1.50 -5.97
CA ALA A 173 12.97 0.60 -6.09
C ALA A 173 13.23 -0.83 -5.57
N LEU A 174 14.43 -1.39 -5.83
CA LEU A 174 14.77 -2.74 -5.38
C LEU A 174 14.77 -2.91 -3.85
N PRO A 175 15.47 -2.06 -3.06
CA PRO A 175 15.41 -2.18 -1.61
C PRO A 175 14.00 -1.91 -1.06
N GLU A 176 13.24 -0.99 -1.66
CA GLU A 176 11.84 -0.73 -1.29
C GLU A 176 10.96 -1.98 -1.48
N LEU A 177 11.08 -2.67 -2.63
CA LEU A 177 10.40 -3.94 -2.89
C LEU A 177 10.78 -5.00 -1.84
N LEU A 178 12.06 -5.16 -1.55
CA LEU A 178 12.54 -6.16 -0.59
C LEU A 178 12.04 -5.89 0.83
N VAL A 179 12.14 -4.65 1.30
CA VAL A 179 11.68 -4.26 2.64
C VAL A 179 10.16 -4.34 2.73
N GLY A 180 9.43 -3.87 1.73
CA GLY A 180 7.96 -3.94 1.71
C GLY A 180 7.42 -5.36 1.68
N THR A 181 8.01 -6.24 0.87
CA THR A 181 7.63 -7.67 0.86
C THR A 181 7.93 -8.34 2.20
N LEU A 182 9.09 -8.05 2.81
CA LEU A 182 9.44 -8.56 4.14
C LEU A 182 8.44 -8.08 5.21
N LEU A 183 8.07 -6.81 5.21
CA LEU A 183 7.09 -6.25 6.15
C LEU A 183 5.71 -6.88 5.98
N THR A 184 5.28 -7.07 4.73
CA THR A 184 4.02 -7.76 4.40
C THR A 184 4.04 -9.20 4.90
N ALA A 185 5.13 -9.94 4.65
CA ALA A 185 5.28 -11.31 5.13
C ALA A 185 5.29 -11.39 6.67
N ARG A 186 5.96 -10.45 7.34
CA ARG A 186 5.96 -10.33 8.81
C ARG A 186 4.57 -10.02 9.36
N ALA A 187 3.82 -9.16 8.68
CA ALA A 187 2.45 -8.84 9.06
C ALA A 187 1.53 -10.06 8.93
N LEU A 188 1.62 -10.81 7.83
CA LEU A 188 0.84 -12.04 7.63
C LEU A 188 1.19 -13.13 8.66
N LYS A 189 2.48 -13.30 8.98
CA LYS A 189 2.91 -14.23 10.05
C LYS A 189 2.38 -13.82 11.44
N ALA A 190 2.29 -12.52 11.71
CA ALA A 190 1.75 -12.03 12.98
C ALA A 190 0.24 -12.33 13.16
N LEU A 191 -0.46 -12.69 12.08
CA LEU A 191 -1.87 -13.08 12.09
C LEU A 191 -2.08 -14.59 12.31
N GLU A 192 -1.03 -15.39 12.42
CA GLU A 192 -1.17 -16.83 12.66
C GLU A 192 -1.64 -17.11 14.11
N PRO A 193 -2.63 -18.01 14.31
CA PRO A 193 -3.26 -18.26 15.63
C PRO A 193 -2.27 -18.59 16.76
N GLY A 194 -1.16 -19.26 16.45
CA GLY A 194 -0.12 -19.62 17.43
C GLY A 194 0.60 -18.43 18.04
N ALA A 195 0.64 -17.27 17.36
CA ALA A 195 1.30 -16.08 17.86
C ALA A 195 0.55 -15.43 19.04
N HIS A 196 -0.78 -15.58 19.10
CA HIS A 196 -1.60 -15.05 20.19
C HIS A 196 -1.52 -15.92 21.46
N LEU A 197 -1.55 -17.24 21.30
CA LEU A 197 -1.42 -18.18 22.42
C LEU A 197 -0.05 -18.07 23.10
N ALA A 198 1.02 -17.85 22.34
CA ALA A 198 2.36 -17.63 22.89
C ALA A 198 2.45 -16.33 23.72
N ARG A 199 1.66 -15.30 23.38
CA ARG A 199 1.66 -14.01 24.08
C ARG A 199 0.81 -14.04 25.36
N THR A 200 -0.23 -14.85 25.41
CA THR A 200 -1.06 -15.03 26.62
C THR A 200 -0.51 -16.09 27.57
N ALA A 201 0.32 -17.02 27.08
CA ALA A 201 0.98 -18.04 27.89
C ALA A 201 2.20 -17.53 28.69
N ASP A 202 2.63 -16.29 28.47
CA ASP A 202 3.75 -15.67 29.20
C ASP A 202 3.25 -14.61 30.20
N PRO A 203 2.80 -15.01 31.42
CA PRO A 203 2.26 -14.09 32.42
C PRO A 203 3.30 -13.09 32.96
N HIS A 204 4.60 -13.30 32.70
CA HIS A 204 5.67 -12.44 33.18
C HIS A 204 6.01 -11.27 32.25
N ALA A 205 5.48 -11.26 31.01
CA ALA A 205 5.72 -10.15 30.08
C ALA A 205 4.91 -8.88 30.39
N ALA A 206 3.89 -8.96 31.25
CA ALA A 206 3.01 -7.84 31.60
C ALA A 206 3.56 -6.93 32.72
N ASP A 207 4.50 -7.41 33.55
CA ASP A 207 5.00 -6.67 34.72
C ASP A 207 6.25 -5.82 34.45
N GLY A 208 6.78 -5.83 33.22
CA GLY A 208 8.08 -5.22 32.89
C GLY A 208 8.08 -3.77 32.40
N GLY A 209 6.95 -3.05 32.45
CA GLY A 209 6.79 -1.73 31.82
C GLY A 209 6.23 -0.65 32.74
N MET A 210 7.00 -0.25 33.76
CA MET A 210 6.90 1.07 34.41
C MET A 210 8.24 1.79 34.31
#